data_AF-A0A963Q3P6-F1
#
_entry.id   AF-A0A963Q3P6-F1
#
_cell.length_a   1.000
_cell.length_b   1.000
_cell.length_c   1.000
_cell.angle_alpha   90.00
_cell.angle_beta   90.00
_cell.angle_gamma   90.00
#
_symmetry.space_group_name_H-M   'P 1'
#
loop_
_entity.id
_entity.type
_entity.pdbx_description
1 polymer ?
#
loop_
_entity_poly.entity_id
_entity_poly.type
_entity_poly.pdbx_seq_one_letter_code
_entity_poly.pdbx_strand_id
1 'polypeptide(L)'
;MTTDPHTTAGAPRAADVTRNTAETRITVRLALDGSGRSKLHTGIGFFDHMLDQIARHALVDLDIQADGDLHIDGHHTVEDVGITLGQAVHKALGDRKGIRRFGHAYVPLDEALSRVVIDFSGRPGLVMQVPFTSGMIGTFDSQLAHE
;
A
#
# COMPACT_ATOMS: atom_id res chain seq x y z
N MET A 1 32.41 -16.72 0.63
CA MET A 1 31.69 -16.12 1.78
C MET A 1 32.21 -14.70 1.94
N THR A 2 31.66 -13.76 1.18
CA THR A 2 31.93 -12.33 1.32
C THR A 2 30.81 -11.75 2.16
N THR A 3 31.10 -11.43 3.41
CA THR A 3 30.18 -10.72 4.31
C THR A 3 30.03 -9.29 3.81
N ASP A 4 28.82 -8.91 3.38
CA ASP A 4 28.50 -7.56 2.95
C ASP A 4 28.69 -6.56 4.11
N PRO A 5 29.49 -5.50 3.95
CA PRO A 5 29.84 -4.56 5.02
C PRO A 5 28.77 -3.49 5.31
N HIS A 6 27.52 -3.67 4.84
CA HIS A 6 26.47 -2.64 4.92
C HIS A 6 25.30 -2.93 5.85
N THR A 7 25.33 -4.00 6.65
CA THR A 7 24.29 -4.21 7.67
C THR A 7 24.66 -3.53 8.98
N THR A 8 24.63 -2.20 9.01
CA THR A 8 24.38 -1.50 10.28
C THR A 8 22.94 -1.83 10.67
N ALA A 9 22.73 -2.60 11.74
CA ALA A 9 21.40 -2.92 12.26
C ALA A 9 20.72 -1.62 12.75
N GLY A 10 20.07 -0.91 11.83
CA GLY A 10 19.20 0.21 12.13
C GLY A 10 17.92 -0.28 12.83
N ALA A 11 17.21 0.64 13.47
CA ALA A 11 15.88 0.34 14.02
C ALA A 11 15.00 -0.31 12.94
N PRO A 12 14.14 -1.29 13.30
CA PRO A 12 13.30 -1.99 12.35
C PRO A 12 12.45 -0.99 11.55
N ARG A 13 12.44 -1.12 10.22
CA ARG A 13 11.65 -0.27 9.32
C ARG A 13 10.18 -0.68 9.35
N ALA A 14 9.54 -0.36 10.47
CA ALA A 14 8.16 -0.72 10.77
C ALA A 14 7.40 0.45 11.38
N ALA A 15 6.08 0.45 11.21
CA ALA A 15 5.18 1.46 11.74
C ALA A 15 3.83 0.86 12.12
N ASP A 16 3.27 1.37 13.21
CA ASP A 16 1.86 1.24 13.57
C ASP A 16 1.25 2.65 13.51
N VAL A 17 0.16 2.78 12.76
CA VAL A 17 -0.60 4.02 12.55
C VAL A 17 -2.07 3.71 12.71
N THR A 18 -2.76 4.50 13.53
CA THR A 18 -4.21 4.46 13.68
C THR A 18 -4.78 5.82 13.30
N ARG A 19 -5.85 5.81 12.50
CA ARG A 19 -6.57 7.00 12.04
C ARG A 19 -8.07 6.77 12.20
N ASN A 20 -8.74 7.70 12.86
CA ASN A 20 -10.18 7.63 13.15
C ASN A 20 -10.84 8.96 12.74
N THR A 21 -11.93 8.89 11.99
CA THR A 21 -12.71 10.07 11.53
C THR A 21 -14.17 9.97 11.98
N ALA A 22 -15.12 10.62 11.33
CA ALA A 22 -16.54 10.32 11.56
C ALA A 22 -16.98 9.08 10.76
N GLU A 23 -16.32 8.84 9.63
CA GLU A 23 -16.64 7.85 8.60
C GLU A 23 -15.92 6.52 8.84
N THR A 24 -14.67 6.54 9.32
CA THR A 24 -13.84 5.33 9.41
C THR A 24 -13.05 5.19 10.72
N ARG A 25 -12.65 3.95 11.02
CA ARG A 25 -11.71 3.54 12.06
C ARG A 25 -10.68 2.61 11.44
N ILE A 26 -9.42 3.05 11.35
CA ILE A 26 -8.40 2.31 10.61
C ILE A 26 -7.15 2.15 11.44
N THR A 27 -6.62 0.93 11.48
CA THR A 27 -5.29 0.62 11.99
C THR A 27 -4.49 -0.06 10.89
N VAL A 28 -3.29 0.46 10.61
CA VAL A 28 -2.31 -0.14 9.71
C VAL A 28 -1.03 -0.43 10.49
N ARG A 29 -0.59 -1.68 10.47
CA ARG A 29 0.75 -2.09 10.88
C ARG A 29 1.51 -2.59 9.66
N LEU A 30 2.73 -2.08 9.50
CA LEU A 30 3.54 -2.34 8.33
C LEU A 30 4.99 -2.57 8.74
N ALA A 31 5.64 -3.57 8.14
CA ALA A 31 7.08 -3.74 8.17
C ALA A 31 7.62 -3.84 6.73
N LEU A 32 8.51 -2.90 6.36
CA LEU A 32 9.09 -2.81 5.02
C LEU A 32 10.09 -3.95 4.72
N ASP A 33 10.73 -4.49 5.76
CA ASP A 33 11.64 -5.64 5.69
C ASP A 33 10.91 -6.91 6.16
N GLY A 34 9.85 -7.27 5.44
CA GLY A 34 8.98 -8.38 5.79
C GLY A 34 9.28 -9.67 5.02
N SER A 35 8.26 -10.52 4.98
CA SER A 35 8.23 -11.81 4.28
C SER A 35 7.04 -11.93 3.33
N GLY A 36 6.23 -10.86 3.21
CA GLY A 36 5.04 -10.83 2.37
C GLY A 36 3.79 -11.37 3.06
N ARG A 37 3.73 -11.36 4.41
CA ARG A 37 2.54 -11.81 5.15
C ARG A 37 1.50 -10.70 5.22
N SER A 38 0.23 -11.04 5.07
CA SER A 38 -0.88 -10.09 5.15
C SER A 38 -1.97 -10.55 6.14
N LYS A 39 -2.62 -9.59 6.80
CA LYS A 39 -3.90 -9.76 7.50
C LYS A 39 -4.76 -8.55 7.13
N LEU A 40 -5.80 -8.75 6.35
CA LEU A 40 -6.51 -7.66 5.67
C LEU A 40 -8.00 -7.79 5.93
N HIS A 41 -8.56 -6.74 6.50
CA HIS A 41 -9.97 -6.64 6.80
C HIS A 41 -10.43 -5.21 6.49
N THR A 42 -10.54 -4.86 5.20
CA THR A 42 -11.10 -3.57 4.77
C THR A 42 -12.63 -3.59 4.64
N GLY A 43 -13.22 -4.80 4.58
CA GLY A 43 -14.62 -5.01 4.26
C GLY A 43 -14.92 -4.99 2.75
N ILE A 44 -13.93 -4.72 1.90
CA ILE A 44 -14.06 -4.74 0.43
C ILE A 44 -13.12 -5.82 -0.14
N GLY A 45 -13.66 -6.98 -0.49
CA GLY A 45 -12.86 -8.17 -0.83
C GLY A 45 -11.88 -7.99 -1.99
N PHE A 46 -12.23 -7.22 -3.03
CA PHE A 46 -11.30 -6.93 -4.13
C PHE A 46 -10.15 -6.01 -3.69
N PHE A 47 -10.42 -5.06 -2.79
CA PHE A 47 -9.38 -4.17 -2.26
C PHE A 47 -8.42 -4.94 -1.33
N ASP A 48 -8.95 -5.82 -0.48
CA ASP A 48 -8.14 -6.77 0.30
C ASP A 48 -7.25 -7.63 -0.63
N HIS A 49 -7.79 -8.10 -1.76
CA HIS A 49 -7.00 -8.84 -2.73
C HIS A 49 -5.84 -8.01 -3.32
N MET A 50 -6.09 -6.74 -3.68
CA MET A 50 -5.03 -5.85 -4.19
C MET A 50 -3.95 -5.55 -3.14
N LEU A 51 -4.33 -5.34 -1.88
CA LEU A 51 -3.40 -5.12 -0.78
C LEU A 51 -2.55 -6.39 -0.48
N ASP A 52 -3.10 -7.60 -0.63
CA ASP A 52 -2.33 -8.85 -0.51
C ASP A 52 -1.24 -8.93 -1.58
N GLN A 53 -1.55 -8.54 -2.82
CA GLN A 53 -0.56 -8.53 -3.91
C GLN A 53 0.60 -7.58 -3.60
N ILE A 54 0.31 -6.41 -3.02
CA ILE A 54 1.36 -5.48 -2.56
C ILE A 54 2.24 -6.15 -1.51
N ALA A 55 1.65 -6.75 -0.47
CA ALA A 55 2.39 -7.43 0.59
C ALA A 55 3.32 -8.52 0.01
N ARG A 56 2.73 -9.45 -0.76
CA ARG A 56 3.41 -10.61 -1.31
C ARG A 56 4.57 -10.25 -2.23
N HIS A 57 4.38 -9.30 -3.14
CA HIS A 57 5.37 -8.99 -4.18
C HIS A 57 6.39 -7.94 -3.75
N ALA A 58 6.07 -7.08 -2.79
CA ALA A 58 7.03 -6.15 -2.21
C ALA A 58 7.83 -6.75 -1.03
N LEU A 59 7.49 -7.97 -0.59
CA LEU A 59 8.04 -8.62 0.61
C LEU A 59 7.86 -7.75 1.86
N VAL A 60 6.70 -7.09 1.99
CA VAL A 60 6.33 -6.32 3.17
C VAL A 60 5.31 -7.10 3.99
N ASP A 61 5.41 -7.03 5.31
CA ASP A 61 4.38 -7.58 6.18
C ASP A 61 3.33 -6.49 6.46
N LEU A 62 2.04 -6.81 6.29
CA LEU A 62 0.93 -5.86 6.32
C LEU A 62 -0.24 -6.37 7.17
N ASP A 63 -0.69 -5.59 8.15
CA ASP A 63 -1.90 -5.83 8.93
C ASP A 63 -2.78 -4.58 8.84
N ILE A 64 -3.94 -4.70 8.18
CA ILE A 64 -4.89 -3.61 7.98
C ILE A 64 -6.23 -4.05 8.56
N GLN A 65 -6.73 -3.26 9.50
CA GLN A 65 -8.08 -3.37 10.05
C GLN A 65 -8.81 -2.07 9.74
N ALA A 66 -9.93 -2.14 9.02
CA ALA A 66 -10.78 -1.00 8.76
C ALA A 66 -12.23 -1.33 9.12
N ASP A 67 -12.87 -0.39 9.80
CA ASP A 67 -14.32 -0.33 9.98
C ASP A 67 -14.78 1.01 9.41
N GLY A 68 -15.57 0.95 8.34
CA GLY A 68 -15.98 2.11 7.55
C GLY A 68 -17.44 2.05 7.16
N ASP A 69 -17.96 3.17 6.67
CA ASP A 69 -19.36 3.39 6.32
C ASP A 69 -19.77 2.75 4.96
N LEU A 70 -19.43 1.48 4.75
CA LEU A 70 -19.67 0.72 3.50
C LEU A 70 -21.15 0.62 3.06
N HIS A 71 -22.08 1.04 3.92
CA HIS A 71 -23.49 1.16 3.58
C HIS A 71 -23.81 2.41 2.73
N ILE A 72 -22.90 3.39 2.70
CA ILE A 72 -22.92 4.54 1.79
C ILE A 72 -22.28 4.10 0.46
N ASP A 73 -20.96 3.87 0.47
CA ASP A 73 -20.17 3.26 -0.60
C ASP A 73 -18.76 2.89 -0.08
N GLY A 74 -17.83 2.55 -0.99
CA GLY A 74 -16.45 2.20 -0.63
C GLY A 74 -15.47 3.39 -0.55
N HIS A 75 -15.89 4.61 -0.89
CA HIS A 75 -15.00 5.75 -1.13
C HIS A 75 -14.19 6.11 0.12
N HIS A 76 -14.85 6.45 1.23
CA HIS A 76 -14.16 6.83 2.47
C HIS A 76 -13.26 5.71 2.99
N THR A 77 -13.70 4.45 2.87
CA THR A 77 -12.92 3.31 3.34
C THR A 77 -11.63 3.13 2.53
N VAL A 78 -11.71 3.21 1.19
CA VAL A 78 -10.53 3.06 0.33
C VAL A 78 -9.57 4.23 0.52
N GLU A 79 -10.07 5.47 0.47
CA GLU A 79 -9.27 6.69 0.66
C GLU A 79 -8.54 6.66 2.02
N ASP A 80 -9.28 6.41 3.09
CA ASP A 80 -8.73 6.48 4.44
C ASP A 80 -7.74 5.34 4.73
N VAL A 81 -7.94 4.15 4.14
CA VAL A 81 -6.94 3.07 4.18
C VAL A 81 -5.69 3.52 3.42
N GLY A 82 -5.84 4.11 2.22
CA GLY A 82 -4.75 4.66 1.42
C GLY A 82 -3.93 5.71 2.18
N ILE A 83 -4.59 6.68 2.82
CA ILE A 83 -3.97 7.70 3.66
C ILE A 83 -3.19 7.05 4.81
N THR A 84 -3.82 6.14 5.55
CA THR A 84 -3.22 5.52 6.74
C THR A 84 -2.03 4.62 6.37
N LEU A 85 -2.13 3.90 5.25
CA LEU A 85 -1.04 3.11 4.69
C LEU A 85 0.12 4.01 4.24
N GLY A 86 -0.17 5.11 3.55
CA GLY A 86 0.84 6.10 3.14
C GLY A 86 1.59 6.70 4.34
N GLN A 87 0.86 7.01 5.42
CA GLN A 87 1.46 7.46 6.69
C GLN A 87 2.35 6.37 7.33
N ALA A 88 1.92 5.12 7.32
CA ALA A 88 2.70 3.99 7.84
C ALA A 88 4.00 3.78 7.04
N VAL A 89 3.92 3.81 5.71
CA VAL A 89 5.11 3.74 4.83
C VAL A 89 6.04 4.91 5.09
N HIS A 90 5.52 6.14 5.18
CA HIS A 90 6.33 7.33 5.47
C HIS A 90 7.09 7.19 6.79
N LYS A 91 6.41 6.75 7.86
CA LYS A 91 7.00 6.54 9.18
C LYS A 91 8.03 5.43 9.17
N ALA A 92 7.75 4.31 8.52
CA ALA A 92 8.67 3.16 8.41
C ALA A 92 9.93 3.46 7.58
N LEU A 93 9.85 4.39 6.63
CA LEU A 93 11.00 4.84 5.83
C LEU A 93 12.01 5.71 6.61
N GLY A 94 11.60 6.29 7.74
CA GLY A 94 12.47 7.12 8.59
C GLY A 94 13.09 8.31 7.84
N ASP A 95 14.40 8.51 8.00
CA ASP A 95 15.14 9.62 7.39
C ASP A 95 15.50 9.41 5.91
N ARG A 96 15.15 8.24 5.35
CA ARG A 96 15.34 7.85 3.94
C ARG A 96 16.80 7.86 3.48
N LYS A 97 17.77 7.80 4.39
CA LYS A 97 19.18 7.67 4.01
C LYS A 97 19.50 6.21 3.66
N GLY A 98 20.36 6.01 2.67
CA GLY A 98 20.85 4.69 2.27
C GLY A 98 19.87 3.83 1.46
N ILE A 99 18.69 4.33 1.08
CA ILE A 99 17.75 3.62 0.21
C ILE A 99 18.06 3.84 -1.28
N ARG A 100 17.61 2.92 -2.14
CA ARG A 100 17.74 3.04 -3.61
C ARG A 100 17.03 4.28 -4.18
N ARG A 101 16.07 4.84 -3.44
CA ARG A 101 15.24 6.03 -3.72
C ARG A 101 14.32 5.90 -4.94
N PHE A 102 14.85 5.52 -6.09
CA PHE A 102 14.10 5.32 -7.32
C PHE A 102 13.89 3.82 -7.57
N GLY A 103 12.68 3.45 -7.96
CA GLY A 103 12.31 2.08 -8.31
C GLY A 103 11.30 2.04 -9.44
N HIS A 104 11.32 0.98 -10.23
CA HIS A 104 10.27 0.70 -11.20
C HIS A 104 10.08 -0.80 -11.36
N ALA A 105 8.89 -1.20 -11.78
CA ALA A 105 8.58 -2.58 -12.12
C ALA A 105 7.60 -2.63 -13.29
N TYR A 106 7.74 -3.65 -14.12
CA TYR A 106 6.75 -4.06 -15.12
C TYR A 106 6.14 -5.37 -14.63
N VAL A 107 4.81 -5.46 -14.59
CA VAL A 107 4.10 -6.64 -14.09
C VAL A 107 3.03 -7.03 -15.12
N PRO A 108 3.17 -8.16 -15.81
CA PRO A 108 2.14 -8.70 -16.69
C PRO A 108 1.13 -9.54 -15.91
N LEU A 109 -0.13 -9.52 -16.35
CA LEU A 109 -1.17 -10.47 -15.97
C LEU A 109 -1.99 -10.76 -17.23
N ASP A 110 -1.89 -11.98 -17.75
CA ASP A 110 -2.46 -12.37 -19.05
C ASP A 110 -2.09 -11.38 -20.17
N GLU A 111 -3.06 -10.77 -20.85
CA GLU A 111 -2.82 -9.77 -21.91
C GLU A 111 -2.47 -8.37 -21.39
N ALA A 112 -2.68 -8.09 -20.10
CA ALA A 112 -2.44 -6.79 -19.50
C ALA A 112 -0.98 -6.62 -19.06
N LEU A 113 -0.45 -5.40 -19.24
CA LEU A 113 0.88 -5.01 -18.76
C LEU A 113 0.78 -3.69 -17.99
N SER A 114 1.21 -3.70 -16.74
CA SER A 114 1.32 -2.48 -15.92
C SER A 114 2.77 -2.09 -15.67
N ARG A 115 3.00 -0.78 -15.50
CA ARG A 115 4.28 -0.21 -15.07
C ARG A 115 4.06 0.79 -13.95
N VAL A 116 4.81 0.64 -12.87
CA VAL A 116 4.88 1.61 -11.78
C VAL A 116 6.30 2.15 -11.67
N VAL A 117 6.44 3.46 -11.43
CA VAL A 117 7.71 4.15 -11.13
C VAL A 117 7.52 4.95 -9.86
N ILE A 118 8.43 4.79 -8.90
CA ILE A 118 8.39 5.45 -7.59
C ILE A 118 9.68 6.24 -7.38
N ASP A 119 9.55 7.48 -6.91
CA ASP A 119 10.64 8.30 -6.33
C ASP A 119 10.27 8.66 -4.89
N PHE A 120 11.07 8.21 -3.92
CA PHE A 120 10.98 8.67 -2.53
C PHE A 120 11.55 10.10 -2.38
N SER A 121 10.90 11.05 -3.05
CA SER A 121 11.38 12.41 -3.29
C SER A 121 11.10 13.39 -2.14
N GLY A 122 10.12 13.06 -1.29
CA GLY A 122 9.54 13.97 -0.31
C GLY A 122 8.54 14.97 -0.86
N ARG A 123 8.23 14.93 -2.17
CA ARG A 123 7.16 15.70 -2.81
C ARG A 123 6.03 14.74 -3.21
N PRO A 124 4.79 14.93 -2.71
CA PRO A 124 3.67 14.07 -3.08
C PRO A 124 3.27 14.32 -4.53
N GLY A 125 2.88 13.25 -5.23
CA GLY A 125 2.38 13.31 -6.60
C GLY A 125 2.02 11.92 -7.12
N LEU A 126 0.95 11.86 -7.90
CA LEU A 126 0.47 10.66 -8.58
C LEU A 126 0.19 11.03 -10.04
N VAL A 127 0.67 10.21 -10.96
CA VAL A 127 0.26 10.23 -12.36
C VAL A 127 -0.20 8.83 -12.71
N MET A 128 -1.52 8.65 -12.82
CA MET A 128 -2.12 7.38 -13.18
C MET A 128 -2.62 7.44 -14.62
N GLN A 129 -2.20 6.48 -15.44
CA GLN A 129 -2.62 6.33 -16.84
C GLN A 129 -3.13 4.91 -17.05
N VAL A 130 -4.20 4.56 -16.33
CA VAL A 130 -4.84 3.25 -16.41
C VAL A 130 -6.23 3.44 -17.03
N PRO A 131 -6.45 3.02 -18.29
CA PRO A 131 -7.74 3.14 -18.94
C PRO A 131 -8.67 2.00 -18.48
N PHE A 132 -9.33 2.17 -17.34
CA PHE A 132 -10.36 1.23 -16.91
C PHE A 132 -11.52 1.22 -17.91
N THR A 133 -11.92 0.03 -18.37
CA THR A 133 -12.98 -0.17 -19.36
C THR A 133 -14.32 -0.56 -18.74
N SER A 134 -14.32 -0.94 -17.45
CA SER A 134 -15.51 -1.26 -16.66
C SER A 134 -15.57 -0.31 -15.47
N GLY A 135 -16.77 0.15 -15.12
CA GLY A 135 -16.99 0.94 -13.90
C GLY A 135 -16.83 0.12 -12.61
N MET A 136 -17.02 -1.19 -12.67
CA MET A 136 -16.98 -2.08 -11.49
C MET A 136 -16.09 -3.31 -11.75
N ILE A 137 -15.40 -3.77 -10.69
CA ILE A 137 -14.69 -5.05 -10.63
C ILE A 137 -15.25 -5.81 -9.42
N GLY A 138 -16.20 -6.72 -9.67
CA GLY A 138 -17.00 -7.31 -8.59
C GLY A 138 -17.80 -6.22 -7.87
N THR A 139 -17.53 -6.01 -6.59
CA THR A 139 -18.16 -4.94 -5.77
C THR A 139 -17.28 -3.69 -5.62
N PHE A 140 -16.12 -3.64 -6.27
CA PHE A 140 -15.21 -2.51 -6.20
C PHE A 140 -15.46 -1.56 -7.37
N ASP A 141 -15.72 -0.29 -7.09
CA ASP A 141 -15.79 0.75 -8.12
C ASP A 141 -14.37 1.06 -8.61
N SER A 142 -14.16 0.88 -9.92
CA SER A 142 -12.88 1.10 -10.59
C SER A 142 -12.30 2.50 -10.38
N GLN A 143 -13.15 3.51 -10.14
CA GLN A 143 -12.71 4.88 -9.90
C GLN A 143 -11.93 5.02 -8.59
N LEU A 144 -12.24 4.16 -7.60
CA LEU A 144 -11.55 4.12 -6.30
C LEU A 144 -10.09 3.70 -6.42
N ALA A 145 -9.64 3.16 -7.55
CA ALA A 145 -8.23 2.83 -7.75
C ALA A 145 -7.33 4.07 -7.81
N HIS A 146 -7.88 5.26 -8.09
CA HIS A 146 -7.15 6.52 -8.12
C HIS A 146 -7.05 7.21 -6.75
N GLU A 147 -8.03 6.98 -5.87
CA GLU A 147 -8.11 7.57 -4.53
C GLU A 147 -6.98 7.07 -3.60
#